data_AF-A0A821F096-F1
#
_entry.id   AF-A0A821F096-F1
#
_cell.length_a   1.000
_cell.length_b   1.000
_cell.length_c   1.000
_cell.angle_alpha   90.00
_cell.angle_beta   90.00
_cell.angle_gamma   90.00
#
_symmetry.space_group_name_H-M   'P 1'
#
loop_
_entity.id
_entity.type
_entity.pdbx_description
1 polymer ?
#
loop_
_entity_poly.entity_id
_entity_poly.type
_entity_poly.pdbx_seq_one_letter_code
_entity_poly.pdbx_strand_id
1 'polypeptide(L)'
;VVVTKNPCHHPGDVRVFKAVDVPELRHLKDVIVFPQRGKRPHPNEISGSDLDGDEYAVIWHPAFIPQTPNDIPYDYDSHIPMKRITDRPINRLDIQSTVLDISEQSCVGKLCSLHLANMDLYGVAHPKTLAIAGYIAEELDAPKTGQHPLAPKQIMELQAELGNERPDYFDKSYYKSYPSKHVLGQLYRSCLRFEPNWIAVQTPPTTVYASPIDQLLIHDLHTEHTSSVQELARIYREAIMDIMYVYRYSSDVDLLCRYDSTSSKYNAPLTKQQTESTCLVADSAQVEFKQLMHRIRRLFYEDVSTCDKSNLRRCYRTCTQCADRKMAKASALYIFCYTDVSHARRILSLPWLFAPLLIETRKLNIKKQTKLFSPAYVAQMLEIQPYRIIGQALQQAVQYLIDTNVPLHFH
;
A
#
# COMPACT_ATOMS: atom_id res chain seq x y z
N VAL A 1 -4.93 22.25 -7.28
CA VAL A 1 -4.54 20.90 -6.83
C VAL A 1 -5.76 20.01 -6.94
N VAL A 2 -5.56 18.76 -7.36
CA VAL A 2 -6.58 17.72 -7.30
C VAL A 2 -6.48 17.04 -5.94
N VAL A 3 -7.62 16.79 -5.32
CA VAL A 3 -7.74 16.06 -4.06
C VAL A 3 -8.81 14.99 -4.23
N THR A 4 -8.51 13.77 -3.85
CA THR A 4 -9.46 12.65 -3.83
C THR A 4 -9.10 11.65 -2.72
N LYS A 5 -9.98 10.70 -2.46
CA LYS A 5 -9.79 9.58 -1.52
C LYS A 5 -9.98 8.28 -2.28
N ASN A 6 -9.18 7.26 -1.94
CA ASN A 6 -9.35 5.93 -2.49
C ASN A 6 -10.20 5.06 -1.54
N PRO A 7 -11.15 4.27 -2.06
CA PRO A 7 -11.57 4.20 -3.46
C PRO A 7 -12.46 5.40 -3.88
N CYS A 8 -12.42 5.74 -5.17
CA CYS A 8 -13.21 6.81 -5.79
C CYS A 8 -14.16 6.18 -6.81
N HIS A 9 -15.48 6.30 -6.60
CA HIS A 9 -16.49 5.65 -7.45
C HIS A 9 -17.37 6.64 -8.20
N HIS A 10 -17.74 7.75 -7.55
CA HIS A 10 -18.55 8.78 -8.18
C HIS A 10 -17.64 9.81 -8.87
N PRO A 11 -18.00 10.36 -10.05
CA PRO A 11 -17.17 11.38 -10.71
C PRO A 11 -16.91 12.62 -9.84
N GLY A 12 -17.89 12.97 -9.00
CA GLY A 12 -17.80 14.05 -8.01
C GLY A 12 -16.77 13.85 -6.88
N ASP A 13 -16.21 12.64 -6.70
CA ASP A 13 -15.22 12.34 -5.66
C ASP A 13 -13.83 12.89 -5.96
N VAL A 14 -13.58 13.31 -7.19
CA VAL A 14 -12.36 14.01 -7.59
C VAL A 14 -12.61 15.51 -7.55
N ARG A 15 -11.90 16.22 -6.67
CA ARG A 15 -12.12 17.65 -6.47
C ARG A 15 -10.88 18.45 -6.85
N VAL A 16 -11.07 19.45 -7.71
CA VAL A 16 -10.07 20.48 -7.99
C VAL A 16 -10.28 21.64 -7.04
N PHE A 17 -9.26 21.97 -6.25
CA PHE A 17 -9.24 23.10 -5.34
C PHE A 17 -8.09 24.06 -5.63
N LYS A 18 -8.24 25.30 -5.16
CA LYS A 18 -7.15 26.27 -5.10
C LYS A 18 -6.38 26.05 -3.79
N ALA A 19 -5.11 25.65 -3.91
CA ALA A 19 -4.21 25.62 -2.75
C ALA A 19 -3.84 27.06 -2.38
N VAL A 20 -3.94 27.39 -1.08
CA VAL A 20 -3.64 28.72 -0.54
C VAL A 20 -2.65 28.54 0.62
N ASP A 21 -1.52 29.25 0.55
CA ASP A 21 -0.58 29.33 1.66
C ASP A 21 -1.10 30.32 2.71
N VAL A 22 -1.30 29.83 3.94
CA VAL A 22 -1.77 30.61 5.08
C VAL A 22 -0.65 30.63 6.12
N PRO A 23 0.06 31.76 6.31
CA PRO A 23 1.25 31.83 7.15
C PRO A 23 1.06 31.27 8.57
N GLU A 24 -0.11 31.49 9.16
CA GLU A 24 -0.48 31.05 10.50
C GLU A 24 -0.53 29.51 10.62
N LEU A 25 -0.78 28.80 9.52
CA LEU A 25 -0.92 27.34 9.48
C LEU A 25 0.38 26.60 9.13
N ARG A 26 1.48 27.30 8.82
CA ARG A 26 2.77 26.69 8.39
C ARG A 26 3.43 25.78 9.43
N HIS A 27 2.97 25.82 10.68
CA HIS A 27 3.42 24.92 11.73
C HIS A 27 2.84 23.50 11.55
N LEU A 28 1.74 23.36 10.81
CA LEU A 28 1.16 22.08 10.40
C LEU A 28 1.94 21.54 9.19
N LYS A 29 2.52 20.36 9.33
CA LYS A 29 3.37 19.71 8.32
C LYS A 29 2.84 18.33 8.02
N ASP A 30 3.07 17.88 6.79
CA ASP A 30 2.68 16.57 6.28
C ASP A 30 1.18 16.28 6.40
N VAL A 31 0.36 17.33 6.34
CA VAL A 31 -1.11 17.28 6.38
C VAL A 31 -1.70 18.24 5.36
N ILE A 32 -2.92 17.94 4.90
CA ILE A 32 -3.77 18.90 4.18
C ILE A 32 -4.74 19.54 5.16
N VAL A 33 -4.94 20.86 5.05
CA VAL A 33 -5.89 21.60 5.88
C VAL A 33 -7.05 22.07 5.03
N PHE A 34 -8.26 21.63 5.39
CA PHE A 34 -9.49 22.08 4.74
C PHE A 34 -10.11 23.28 5.47
N PRO A 35 -10.79 24.19 4.75
CA PRO A 35 -11.52 25.28 5.37
C PRO A 35 -12.66 24.75 6.24
N GLN A 36 -12.82 25.31 7.43
CA GLN A 36 -13.92 24.97 8.34
C GLN A 36 -15.27 25.57 7.89
N ARG A 37 -15.24 26.64 7.09
CA ARG A 37 -16.43 27.36 6.62
C ARG A 37 -16.69 27.05 5.15
N GLY A 38 -17.95 26.87 4.80
CA GLY A 38 -18.40 26.58 3.44
C GLY A 38 -19.85 26.08 3.45
N LYS A 39 -20.39 25.77 2.26
CA LYS A 39 -21.73 25.18 2.14
C LYS A 39 -21.76 23.71 2.55
N ARG A 40 -20.68 22.98 2.26
CA ARG A 40 -20.47 21.56 2.54
C ARG A 40 -19.00 21.34 2.90
N PRO A 41 -18.67 20.49 3.89
CA PRO A 41 -17.27 20.17 4.19
C PRO A 41 -16.58 19.50 3.00
N HIS A 42 -15.42 20.01 2.57
CA HIS A 42 -14.68 19.41 1.45
C HIS A 42 -14.30 17.92 1.65
N PRO A 43 -13.94 17.45 2.86
CA PRO A 43 -13.82 16.01 3.13
C PRO A 43 -15.05 15.21 2.69
N ASN A 44 -16.24 15.64 3.09
CA ASN A 44 -17.49 14.96 2.77
C ASN A 44 -17.85 15.03 1.28
N GLU A 45 -17.36 16.03 0.53
CA GLU A 45 -17.45 16.08 -0.94
C GLU A 45 -16.60 15.01 -1.63
N ILE A 46 -15.64 14.39 -0.92
CA ILE A 46 -14.66 13.44 -1.46
C ILE A 46 -14.98 12.04 -0.90
N SER A 47 -15.78 11.25 -1.62
CA SER A 47 -16.12 9.88 -1.21
C SER A 47 -16.68 9.76 0.23
N GLY A 48 -17.39 10.78 0.71
CA GLY A 48 -17.96 10.81 2.06
C GLY A 48 -16.92 10.82 3.18
N SER A 49 -15.71 11.29 2.91
CA SER A 49 -14.60 11.30 3.86
C SER A 49 -14.86 12.19 5.07
N ASP A 50 -14.26 11.83 6.19
CA ASP A 50 -14.21 12.66 7.39
C ASP A 50 -12.74 12.94 7.79
N LEU A 51 -12.51 13.34 9.04
CA LEU A 51 -11.19 13.68 9.57
C LEU A 51 -10.81 12.82 10.78
N ASP A 52 -11.29 11.58 10.85
CA ASP A 52 -11.00 10.63 11.94
C ASP A 52 -9.72 9.80 11.73
N GLY A 53 -9.09 9.94 10.55
CA GLY A 53 -7.91 9.19 10.13
C GLY A 53 -7.73 9.07 8.61
N ASP A 54 -8.68 9.60 7.83
CA ASP A 54 -8.65 9.54 6.37
C ASP A 54 -7.41 10.19 5.73
N GLU A 55 -6.85 9.48 4.76
CA GLU A 55 -5.75 9.94 3.91
C GLU A 55 -6.24 10.33 2.52
N TYR A 56 -5.63 11.38 1.96
CA TYR A 56 -6.02 11.96 0.67
C TYR A 56 -4.90 11.84 -0.35
N ALA A 57 -5.25 11.49 -1.57
CA ALA A 57 -4.38 11.66 -2.73
C ALA A 57 -4.42 13.13 -3.17
N VAL A 58 -3.30 13.84 -3.03
CA VAL A 58 -3.15 15.26 -3.40
C VAL A 58 -2.20 15.37 -4.58
N ILE A 59 -2.71 15.80 -5.74
CA ILE A 59 -1.93 15.91 -6.99
C ILE A 59 -1.86 17.38 -7.40
N TRP A 60 -0.64 17.92 -7.49
CA TRP A 60 -0.41 19.32 -7.88
C TRP A 60 0.35 19.46 -9.20
N HIS A 61 0.66 18.35 -9.87
CA HIS A 61 1.33 18.39 -11.17
C HIS A 61 0.36 18.95 -12.24
N PRO A 62 0.74 20.01 -12.98
CA PRO A 62 -0.18 20.72 -13.88
C PRO A 62 -0.88 19.83 -14.91
N ALA A 63 -0.18 18.84 -15.48
CA ALA A 63 -0.74 17.93 -16.48
C ALA A 63 -1.87 17.02 -15.95
N PHE A 64 -1.98 16.86 -14.63
CA PHE A 64 -3.01 16.03 -13.99
C PHE A 64 -4.13 16.86 -13.36
N ILE A 65 -4.14 18.18 -13.56
CA ILE A 65 -5.23 19.05 -13.08
C ILE A 65 -6.25 19.18 -14.22
N PRO A 66 -7.47 18.60 -14.09
CA PRO A 66 -8.52 18.77 -15.08
C PRO A 66 -8.84 20.26 -15.28
N GLN A 67 -9.09 20.63 -16.53
CA GLN A 67 -9.58 21.97 -16.88
C GLN A 67 -11.11 22.05 -16.86
N THR A 68 -11.78 20.91 -16.68
CA THR A 68 -13.22 20.82 -16.53
C THR A 68 -13.63 21.29 -15.13
N PRO A 69 -14.86 21.85 -14.99
CA PRO A 69 -15.43 22.12 -13.67
C PRO A 69 -15.53 20.84 -12.84
N ASN A 70 -15.53 20.99 -11.52
CA ASN A 70 -15.86 19.87 -10.63
C ASN A 70 -17.28 19.39 -10.88
N ASP A 71 -17.46 18.08 -10.96
CA ASP A 71 -18.78 17.46 -10.92
C ASP A 71 -19.47 17.71 -9.57
N ILE A 72 -20.79 17.54 -9.57
CA ILE A 72 -21.58 17.64 -8.34
C ILE A 72 -21.17 16.47 -7.43
N PRO A 73 -20.74 16.73 -6.17
CA PRO A 73 -20.37 15.67 -5.25
C PRO A 73 -21.61 14.84 -4.89
N TYR A 74 -21.44 13.51 -4.79
CA TYR A 74 -22.51 12.62 -4.38
C TYR A 74 -22.98 12.97 -2.96
N ASP A 75 -24.26 12.72 -2.65
CA ASP A 75 -24.78 12.91 -1.30
C ASP A 75 -24.43 11.69 -0.44
N TYR A 76 -23.40 11.84 0.39
CA TYR A 76 -22.90 10.78 1.26
C TYR A 76 -23.54 10.82 2.64
N ASP A 77 -24.40 11.80 2.92
CA ASP A 77 -25.07 11.87 4.20
C ASP A 77 -26.10 10.74 4.26
N SER A 78 -25.89 9.80 5.18
CA SER A 78 -26.78 8.66 5.34
C SER A 78 -28.13 9.13 5.88
N HIS A 79 -29.15 9.09 5.02
CA HIS A 79 -30.55 9.31 5.42
C HIS A 79 -31.22 8.00 5.91
N ILE A 80 -30.47 6.89 5.94
CA ILE A 80 -30.99 5.58 6.31
C ILE A 80 -30.99 5.44 7.84
N PRO A 81 -32.16 5.27 8.47
CA PRO A 81 -32.22 5.11 9.91
C PRO A 81 -31.56 3.79 10.32
N MET A 82 -30.82 3.80 11.44
CA MET A 82 -30.27 2.56 12.00
C MET A 82 -31.40 1.55 12.22
N LYS A 83 -31.19 0.32 11.74
CA LYS A 83 -32.15 -0.77 11.91
C LYS A 83 -32.24 -1.12 13.39
N ARG A 84 -33.37 -0.79 14.00
CA ARG A 84 -33.64 -1.18 15.38
C ARG A 84 -34.01 -2.66 15.42
N ILE A 85 -33.10 -3.49 15.94
CA ILE A 85 -33.28 -4.95 16.00
C ILE A 85 -34.28 -5.34 17.11
N THR A 86 -34.30 -4.59 18.22
CA THR A 86 -35.21 -4.89 19.33
C THR A 86 -35.45 -3.68 20.25
N ASP A 87 -36.57 -3.72 20.99
CA ASP A 87 -36.93 -2.74 22.02
C ASP A 87 -36.45 -3.13 23.43
N ARG A 88 -36.07 -4.40 23.64
CA ARG A 88 -35.56 -4.89 24.94
C ARG A 88 -34.07 -4.58 25.12
N PRO A 89 -33.52 -4.67 26.36
CA PRO A 89 -32.08 -4.60 26.57
C PRO A 89 -31.31 -5.63 25.73
N ILE A 90 -30.17 -5.20 25.21
CA ILE A 90 -29.27 -6.00 24.38
C ILE A 90 -28.63 -7.12 25.22
N ASN A 91 -28.58 -8.32 24.66
CA ASN A 91 -27.92 -9.47 25.26
C ASN A 91 -26.80 -10.01 24.34
N ARG A 92 -26.06 -11.02 24.81
CA ARG A 92 -24.93 -11.60 24.07
C ARG A 92 -25.33 -12.28 22.75
N LEU A 93 -26.55 -12.82 22.66
CA LEU A 93 -27.05 -13.45 21.44
C LEU A 93 -27.30 -12.42 20.34
N ASP A 94 -27.77 -11.22 20.70
CA ASP A 94 -27.95 -10.12 19.73
C ASP A 94 -26.61 -9.68 19.12
N ILE A 95 -25.56 -9.59 19.95
CA ILE A 95 -24.20 -9.27 19.52
C ILE A 95 -23.68 -10.38 18.60
N GLN A 96 -23.84 -11.64 18.98
CA GLN A 96 -23.41 -12.78 18.16
C GLN A 96 -24.09 -12.79 16.79
N SER A 97 -25.42 -12.59 16.74
CA SER A 97 -26.18 -12.51 15.50
C SER A 97 -25.67 -11.38 14.61
N THR A 98 -25.48 -10.19 15.17
CA THR A 98 -25.01 -9.02 14.42
C THR A 98 -23.62 -9.24 13.81
N VAL A 99 -22.70 -9.86 14.56
CA VAL A 99 -21.36 -10.18 14.04
C VAL A 99 -21.42 -11.19 12.90
N LEU A 100 -22.27 -12.21 13.01
CA LEU A 100 -22.47 -13.20 11.94
C LEU A 100 -23.07 -12.54 10.69
N ASP A 101 -24.11 -11.72 10.86
CA ASP A 101 -24.76 -11.00 9.76
C ASP A 101 -23.76 -10.12 8.99
N ILE A 102 -22.94 -9.33 9.69
CA ILE A 102 -21.89 -8.49 9.07
C ILE A 102 -20.86 -9.36 8.32
N SER A 103 -20.49 -10.51 8.88
CA SER A 103 -19.47 -11.38 8.29
C SER A 103 -19.94 -12.10 7.02
N GLU A 104 -21.23 -12.43 6.93
CA GLU A 104 -21.79 -13.24 5.85
C GLU A 104 -22.32 -12.41 4.67
N GLN A 105 -22.67 -11.14 4.90
CA GLN A 105 -23.44 -10.34 3.94
C GLN A 105 -22.65 -9.30 3.15
N SER A 106 -21.33 -9.16 3.36
CA SER A 106 -20.53 -8.15 2.65
C SER A 106 -20.54 -8.37 1.14
N CYS A 107 -21.18 -7.44 0.40
CA CYS A 107 -21.25 -7.48 -1.06
C CYS A 107 -20.43 -6.38 -1.75
N VAL A 108 -19.73 -5.53 -0.99
CA VAL A 108 -18.92 -4.39 -1.48
C VAL A 108 -18.08 -4.78 -2.68
N GLY A 109 -17.23 -5.81 -2.56
CA GLY A 109 -16.35 -6.16 -3.67
C GLY A 109 -17.08 -6.69 -4.92
N LYS A 110 -18.30 -7.24 -4.78
CA LYS A 110 -19.13 -7.62 -5.94
C LYS A 110 -19.64 -6.36 -6.64
N LEU A 111 -20.13 -5.39 -5.86
CA LEU A 111 -20.56 -4.08 -6.37
C LEU A 111 -19.41 -3.32 -7.02
N CYS A 112 -18.21 -3.31 -6.43
CA CYS A 112 -17.02 -2.69 -7.06
C CYS A 112 -16.65 -3.34 -8.40
N SER A 113 -16.78 -4.67 -8.49
CA SER A 113 -16.54 -5.39 -9.76
C SER A 113 -17.60 -5.05 -10.81
N LEU A 114 -18.86 -4.94 -10.40
CA LEU A 114 -19.96 -4.49 -11.27
C LEU A 114 -19.74 -3.05 -11.74
N HIS A 115 -19.33 -2.16 -10.84
CA HIS A 115 -19.02 -0.77 -11.13
C HIS A 115 -17.91 -0.67 -12.16
N LEU A 116 -16.80 -1.38 -11.95
CA LEU A 116 -15.64 -1.34 -12.85
C LEU A 116 -15.99 -1.85 -14.26
N ALA A 117 -16.85 -2.87 -14.37
CA ALA A 117 -17.31 -3.38 -15.65
C ALA A 117 -18.29 -2.43 -16.35
N ASN A 118 -19.25 -1.84 -15.60
CA ASN A 118 -20.20 -0.86 -16.15
C ASN A 118 -19.49 0.43 -16.57
N MET A 119 -18.47 0.86 -15.81
CA MET A 119 -17.68 2.04 -16.13
C MET A 119 -16.93 1.88 -17.44
N ASP A 120 -16.35 0.70 -17.73
CA ASP A 120 -15.70 0.47 -19.03
C ASP A 120 -16.71 0.48 -20.20
N LEU A 121 -17.85 -0.18 -20.01
CA LEU A 121 -18.88 -0.33 -21.05
C LEU A 121 -19.63 0.97 -21.36
N TYR A 122 -20.01 1.71 -20.32
CA TYR A 122 -20.96 2.82 -20.44
C TYR A 122 -20.39 4.18 -20.02
N GLY A 123 -19.25 4.19 -19.33
CA GLY A 123 -18.67 5.39 -18.72
C GLY A 123 -19.08 5.59 -17.26
N VAL A 124 -18.30 6.40 -16.54
CA VAL A 124 -18.48 6.65 -15.10
C VAL A 124 -19.73 7.48 -14.79
N ALA A 125 -20.09 8.41 -15.68
CA ALA A 125 -21.25 9.28 -15.53
C ALA A 125 -22.58 8.65 -16.00
N HIS A 126 -22.54 7.41 -16.51
CA HIS A 126 -23.75 6.74 -16.98
C HIS A 126 -24.68 6.42 -15.80
N PRO A 127 -26.02 6.59 -15.93
CA PRO A 127 -26.96 6.39 -14.82
C PRO A 127 -26.83 5.02 -14.11
N LYS A 128 -26.56 3.95 -14.86
CA LYS A 128 -26.30 2.62 -14.27
C LYS A 128 -25.05 2.59 -13.40
N THR A 129 -23.96 3.20 -13.87
CA THR A 129 -22.69 3.26 -13.14
C THR A 129 -22.82 4.13 -11.89
N LEU A 130 -23.50 5.28 -12.00
CA LEU A 130 -23.82 6.15 -10.87
C LEU A 130 -24.68 5.45 -9.81
N ALA A 131 -25.70 4.69 -10.22
CA ALA A 131 -26.52 3.92 -9.29
C ALA A 131 -25.69 2.89 -8.52
N ILE A 132 -24.77 2.18 -9.20
CA ILE A 132 -23.88 1.22 -8.54
C ILE A 132 -22.91 1.93 -7.59
N ALA A 133 -22.39 3.11 -7.94
CA ALA A 133 -21.56 3.90 -7.04
C ALA A 133 -22.33 4.29 -5.76
N GLY A 134 -23.61 4.67 -5.88
CA GLY A 134 -24.50 4.91 -4.74
C GLY A 134 -24.70 3.67 -3.86
N TYR A 135 -24.95 2.49 -4.47
CA TYR A 135 -25.05 1.24 -3.73
C TYR A 135 -23.73 0.89 -3.00
N ILE A 136 -22.57 1.18 -3.59
CA ILE A 136 -21.29 0.96 -2.89
C ILE A 136 -21.18 1.87 -1.66
N ALA A 137 -21.55 3.15 -1.79
CA ALA A 137 -21.52 4.10 -0.68
C ALA A 137 -22.42 3.64 0.48
N GLU A 138 -23.66 3.23 0.19
CA GLU A 138 -24.59 2.73 1.21
C GLU A 138 -24.12 1.41 1.83
N GLU A 139 -23.58 0.49 1.04
CA GLU A 139 -23.07 -0.81 1.52
C GLU A 139 -21.86 -0.65 2.46
N LEU A 140 -21.01 0.37 2.26
CA LEU A 140 -19.89 0.65 3.17
C LEU A 140 -20.36 1.05 4.58
N ASP A 141 -21.54 1.65 4.69
CA ASP A 141 -22.17 1.99 5.98
C ASP A 141 -23.13 0.92 6.51
N ALA A 142 -23.41 -0.14 5.74
CA ALA A 142 -24.25 -1.25 6.16
C ALA A 142 -23.85 -1.88 7.51
N PRO A 143 -22.55 -2.04 7.85
CA PRO A 143 -22.15 -2.53 9.18
C PRO A 143 -22.58 -1.62 10.34
N LYS A 144 -22.79 -0.32 10.08
CA LYS A 144 -23.25 0.66 11.08
C LYS A 144 -24.78 0.72 11.13
N THR A 145 -25.43 0.69 9.96
CA THR A 145 -26.89 0.87 9.86
C THR A 145 -27.67 -0.44 9.99
N GLY A 146 -27.04 -1.58 9.73
CA GLY A 146 -27.69 -2.89 9.60
C GLY A 146 -28.59 -3.00 8.36
N GLN A 147 -28.41 -2.13 7.38
CA GLN A 147 -29.21 -2.09 6.14
C GLN A 147 -28.31 -2.18 4.91
N HIS A 148 -28.62 -3.13 4.04
CA HIS A 148 -27.97 -3.30 2.74
C HIS A 148 -28.82 -2.66 1.63
N PRO A 149 -28.21 -2.00 0.64
CA PRO A 149 -28.93 -1.30 -0.42
C PRO A 149 -29.59 -2.26 -1.42
N LEU A 150 -29.04 -3.47 -1.56
CA LEU A 150 -29.53 -4.48 -2.50
C LEU A 150 -29.59 -5.86 -1.86
N ALA A 151 -30.66 -6.60 -2.17
CA ALA A 151 -30.75 -8.02 -1.85
C ALA A 151 -29.82 -8.86 -2.75
N PRO A 152 -29.37 -10.05 -2.32
CA PRO A 152 -28.50 -10.92 -3.12
C PRO A 152 -29.05 -11.23 -4.52
N LYS A 153 -30.37 -11.38 -4.66
CA LYS A 153 -31.03 -11.62 -5.95
C LYS A 153 -30.83 -10.45 -6.93
N GLN A 154 -30.95 -9.20 -6.45
CA GLN A 154 -30.76 -8.01 -7.29
C GLN A 154 -29.31 -7.89 -7.76
N ILE A 155 -28.34 -8.25 -6.91
CA ILE A 155 -26.93 -8.28 -7.29
C ILE A 155 -26.68 -9.35 -8.38
N MET A 156 -27.30 -10.52 -8.26
CA MET A 156 -27.22 -11.57 -9.29
C MET A 156 -27.85 -11.12 -10.61
N GLU A 157 -28.97 -10.38 -10.57
CA GLU A 157 -29.60 -9.79 -11.75
C GLU A 157 -28.66 -8.79 -12.45
N LEU A 158 -28.03 -7.87 -11.70
CA LEU A 158 -27.03 -6.94 -12.26
C LEU A 158 -25.82 -7.67 -12.86
N GLN A 159 -25.38 -8.78 -12.26
CA GLN A 159 -24.31 -9.62 -12.81
C GLN A 159 -24.73 -10.32 -14.11
N ALA A 160 -25.97 -10.80 -14.18
CA ALA A 160 -26.51 -11.44 -15.36
C ALA A 160 -26.67 -10.45 -16.52
N GLU A 161 -27.10 -9.20 -16.25
CA GLU A 161 -27.20 -8.13 -17.25
C GLU A 161 -25.87 -7.84 -17.96
N LEU A 162 -24.74 -7.91 -17.26
CA LEU A 162 -23.41 -7.70 -17.84
C LEU A 162 -22.89 -8.87 -18.68
N GLY A 163 -23.53 -10.04 -18.59
CA GLY A 163 -23.03 -11.27 -19.19
C GLY A 163 -21.63 -11.67 -18.70
N ASN A 164 -20.93 -12.48 -19.50
CA ASN A 164 -19.63 -13.06 -19.16
C ASN A 164 -18.42 -12.30 -19.72
N GLU A 165 -18.63 -11.15 -20.39
CA GLU A 165 -17.54 -10.38 -21.00
C GLU A 165 -17.00 -9.32 -20.04
N ARG A 166 -15.67 -9.20 -19.92
CA ARG A 166 -15.01 -8.19 -19.06
C ARG A 166 -13.83 -7.55 -19.77
N PRO A 167 -13.46 -6.29 -19.45
CA PRO A 167 -12.29 -5.68 -20.05
C PRO A 167 -11.02 -6.43 -19.63
N ASP A 168 -10.03 -6.43 -20.50
CA ASP A 168 -8.78 -7.19 -20.36
C ASP A 168 -8.03 -6.92 -19.05
N TYR A 169 -8.08 -5.70 -18.53
CA TYR A 169 -7.47 -5.35 -17.25
C TYR A 169 -8.17 -5.94 -16.02
N PHE A 170 -9.30 -6.66 -16.15
CA PHE A 170 -9.86 -7.46 -15.05
C PHE A 170 -8.95 -8.63 -14.69
N ASP A 171 -8.18 -9.15 -15.67
CA ASP A 171 -7.22 -10.23 -15.50
C ASP A 171 -7.77 -11.47 -14.76
N LYS A 172 -8.94 -11.93 -15.20
CA LYS A 172 -9.62 -13.10 -14.63
C LYS A 172 -9.98 -14.10 -15.72
N SER A 173 -9.33 -15.25 -15.69
CA SER A 173 -9.43 -16.30 -16.72
C SER A 173 -10.82 -16.89 -16.93
N TYR A 174 -11.71 -16.77 -15.95
CA TYR A 174 -13.08 -17.28 -16.03
C TYR A 174 -14.05 -16.33 -16.78
N TYR A 175 -13.67 -15.08 -17.00
CA TYR A 175 -14.41 -14.17 -17.88
C TYR A 175 -13.86 -14.21 -19.30
N LYS A 176 -14.72 -13.99 -20.28
CA LYS A 176 -14.28 -13.74 -21.65
C LYS A 176 -13.76 -12.31 -21.72
N SER A 177 -12.46 -12.13 -21.94
CA SER A 177 -11.86 -10.80 -21.99
C SER A 177 -12.06 -10.11 -23.34
N TYR A 178 -12.21 -8.78 -23.31
CA TYR A 178 -12.12 -7.92 -24.49
C TYR A 178 -11.11 -6.79 -24.25
N PRO A 179 -10.40 -6.30 -25.28
CA PRO A 179 -9.44 -5.22 -25.11
C PRO A 179 -10.18 -3.89 -24.86
N SER A 180 -10.09 -3.36 -23.64
CA SER A 180 -10.70 -2.05 -23.32
C SER A 180 -10.05 -0.93 -24.13
N LYS A 181 -10.86 -0.03 -24.67
CA LYS A 181 -10.38 1.13 -25.44
C LYS A 181 -9.99 2.31 -24.54
N HIS A 182 -10.31 2.23 -23.24
CA HIS A 182 -10.13 3.29 -22.26
C HIS A 182 -8.73 3.30 -21.66
N VAL A 183 -8.40 4.38 -20.98
CA VAL A 183 -7.06 4.61 -20.41
C VAL A 183 -6.57 3.44 -19.54
N LEU A 184 -7.45 2.79 -18.76
CA LEU A 184 -7.09 1.64 -17.94
C LEU A 184 -6.62 0.44 -18.78
N GLY A 185 -7.36 0.08 -19.84
CA GLY A 185 -6.95 -0.98 -20.76
C GLY A 185 -5.67 -0.63 -21.52
N GLN A 186 -5.53 0.62 -21.95
CA GLN A 186 -4.32 1.08 -22.64
C GLN A 186 -3.08 1.03 -21.73
N LEU A 187 -3.21 1.45 -20.47
CA LEU A 187 -2.15 1.37 -19.47
C LEU A 187 -1.82 -0.09 -19.14
N TYR A 188 -2.83 -0.92 -18.87
CA TYR A 188 -2.67 -2.34 -18.59
C TYR A 188 -1.85 -3.03 -19.69
N ARG A 189 -2.28 -2.93 -20.95
CA ARG A 189 -1.56 -3.51 -22.09
C ARG A 189 -0.18 -2.88 -22.31
N SER A 190 0.01 -1.61 -21.97
CA SER A 190 1.33 -0.98 -22.02
C SER A 190 2.27 -1.60 -21.00
N CYS A 191 1.81 -1.83 -19.77
CA CYS A 191 2.56 -2.55 -18.74
C CYS A 191 2.90 -3.98 -19.20
N LEU A 192 1.94 -4.71 -19.81
CA LEU A 192 2.19 -6.05 -20.36
C LEU A 192 3.28 -6.06 -21.44
N ARG A 193 3.46 -4.99 -22.23
CA ARG A 193 4.55 -4.93 -23.22
C ARG A 193 5.95 -4.91 -22.59
N PHE A 194 6.05 -4.50 -21.34
CA PHE A 194 7.29 -4.54 -20.56
C PHE A 194 7.46 -5.87 -19.80
N GLU A 195 6.52 -6.82 -19.90
CA GLU A 195 6.57 -8.12 -19.22
C GLU A 195 7.61 -9.13 -19.69
N PRO A 196 8.16 -9.16 -20.94
CA PRO A 196 9.06 -10.26 -21.32
C PRO A 196 10.29 -10.38 -20.41
N ASN A 197 10.66 -9.27 -19.76
CA ASN A 197 11.69 -9.19 -18.72
C ASN A 197 11.23 -8.30 -17.55
N TRP A 198 9.94 -8.35 -17.18
CA TRP A 198 9.62 -7.99 -15.81
C TRP A 198 10.38 -9.01 -14.99
N ILE A 199 11.56 -8.61 -14.52
CA ILE A 199 12.26 -9.30 -13.46
C ILE A 199 11.24 -9.22 -12.35
N ALA A 200 10.37 -10.24 -12.29
CA ALA A 200 10.03 -10.85 -11.04
C ALA A 200 11.34 -10.73 -10.29
N VAL A 201 11.35 -9.90 -9.25
CA VAL A 201 12.20 -10.23 -8.13
C VAL A 201 11.64 -11.59 -7.69
N GLN A 202 11.93 -12.63 -8.46
CA GLN A 202 12.36 -13.87 -7.92
C GLN A 202 13.46 -13.38 -7.00
N THR A 203 13.12 -13.18 -5.74
CA THR A 203 13.99 -13.68 -4.69
C THR A 203 14.39 -15.04 -5.24
N PRO A 204 15.63 -15.18 -5.76
CA PRO A 204 16.07 -16.45 -6.28
C PRO A 204 15.78 -17.46 -5.17
N PRO A 205 15.43 -18.72 -5.47
CA PRO A 205 15.43 -19.76 -4.43
C PRO A 205 16.70 -19.55 -3.62
N THR A 206 16.52 -19.22 -2.33
CA THR A 206 17.49 -18.48 -1.52
C THR A 206 18.89 -18.95 -1.85
N THR A 207 19.63 -18.07 -2.52
CA THR A 207 20.95 -18.36 -3.08
C THR A 207 21.80 -19.08 -2.03
N VAL A 208 22.35 -20.24 -2.38
CA VAL A 208 23.35 -20.98 -1.58
C VAL A 208 24.68 -20.20 -1.46
N TYR A 209 24.76 -19.02 -2.08
CA TYR A 209 25.93 -18.17 -2.16
C TYR A 209 25.70 -16.85 -1.41
N ALA A 210 26.78 -16.32 -0.81
CA ALA A 210 26.79 -15.01 -0.20
C ALA A 210 26.40 -13.94 -1.24
N SER A 211 25.60 -12.96 -0.84
CA SER A 211 25.22 -11.86 -1.71
C SER A 211 26.35 -10.83 -1.77
N PRO A 212 26.57 -10.16 -2.92
CA PRO A 212 27.52 -9.07 -2.99
C PRO A 212 27.10 -7.96 -2.02
N ILE A 213 28.05 -7.54 -1.17
CA ILE A 213 27.85 -6.47 -0.19
C ILE A 213 28.07 -5.12 -0.85
N ASP A 214 27.12 -4.22 -0.68
CA ASP A 214 27.30 -2.83 -1.08
C ASP A 214 28.30 -2.15 -0.15
N GLN A 215 29.47 -1.81 -0.70
CA GLN A 215 30.57 -1.19 0.04
C GLN A 215 30.19 0.13 0.71
N LEU A 216 29.21 0.86 0.18
CA LEU A 216 28.74 2.10 0.80
C LEU A 216 27.90 1.85 2.05
N LEU A 217 27.39 0.64 2.26
CA LEU A 217 26.64 0.28 3.46
C LEU A 217 27.53 -0.26 4.58
N ILE A 218 28.85 -0.36 4.36
CA ILE A 218 29.82 -0.84 5.36
C ILE A 218 30.29 0.33 6.23
N HIS A 219 30.05 0.24 7.54
CA HIS A 219 30.56 1.19 8.51
C HIS A 219 31.91 0.72 9.06
N ASP A 220 32.86 1.62 9.29
CA ASP A 220 34.23 1.24 9.72
C ASP A 220 34.23 0.42 11.02
N LEU A 221 33.30 0.71 11.93
CA LEU A 221 33.15 0.05 13.23
C LEU A 221 32.17 -1.15 13.24
N HIS A 222 31.75 -1.67 12.07
CA HIS A 222 30.76 -2.75 12.02
C HIS A 222 31.20 -4.03 12.77
N THR A 223 32.49 -4.33 12.80
CA THR A 223 33.04 -5.54 13.43
C THR A 223 32.81 -5.60 14.94
N GLU A 224 32.66 -4.45 15.60
CA GLU A 224 32.42 -4.35 17.05
C GLU A 224 31.08 -4.94 17.49
N HIS A 225 30.13 -5.11 16.57
CA HIS A 225 28.76 -5.53 16.88
C HIS A 225 28.44 -6.98 16.50
N THR A 226 29.42 -7.77 16.06
CA THR A 226 29.21 -9.11 15.48
C THR A 226 28.35 -10.05 16.35
N SER A 227 28.69 -10.22 17.63
CA SER A 227 27.94 -11.12 18.52
C SER A 227 26.52 -10.62 18.79
N SER A 228 26.35 -9.30 18.90
CA SER A 228 25.05 -8.67 19.12
C SER A 228 24.12 -8.85 17.92
N VAL A 229 24.64 -8.67 16.69
CA VAL A 229 23.83 -8.83 15.48
C VAL A 229 23.47 -10.29 15.20
N GLN A 230 24.36 -11.23 15.54
CA GLN A 230 24.08 -12.67 15.47
C GLN A 230 22.88 -13.05 16.34
N GLU A 231 22.86 -12.62 17.60
CA GLU A 231 21.76 -12.93 18.50
C GLU A 231 20.45 -12.25 18.07
N LEU A 232 20.51 -10.99 17.64
CA LEU A 232 19.34 -10.28 17.12
C LEU A 232 18.77 -10.97 15.87
N ALA A 233 19.63 -11.43 14.97
CA ALA A 233 19.25 -12.17 13.77
C ALA A 233 18.66 -13.54 14.09
N ARG A 234 19.19 -14.25 15.10
CA ARG A 234 18.61 -15.51 15.59
C ARG A 234 17.19 -15.32 16.10
N ILE A 235 16.97 -14.33 16.99
CA ILE A 235 15.65 -14.02 17.55
C ILE A 235 14.65 -13.65 16.45
N TYR A 236 15.06 -12.81 15.50
CA TYR A 236 14.20 -12.43 14.39
C TYR A 236 13.86 -13.62 13.50
N ARG A 237 14.86 -14.45 13.16
CA ARG A 237 14.71 -15.64 12.33
C ARG A 237 13.70 -16.61 12.92
N GLU A 238 13.81 -16.94 14.19
CA GLU A 238 12.88 -17.86 14.87
C GLU A 238 11.44 -17.33 14.75
N ALA A 239 11.21 -16.07 15.11
CA ALA A 239 9.88 -15.48 15.10
C ALA A 239 9.30 -15.28 13.68
N ILE A 240 10.11 -14.84 12.71
CA ILE A 240 9.60 -14.59 11.35
C ILE A 240 9.31 -15.90 10.62
N MET A 241 10.05 -16.97 10.91
CA MET A 241 9.79 -18.28 10.32
C MET A 241 8.44 -18.83 10.77
N ASP A 242 8.04 -18.60 12.03
CA ASP A 242 6.71 -18.98 12.52
C ASP A 242 5.60 -18.22 11.77
N ILE A 243 5.75 -16.90 11.63
CA ILE A 243 4.81 -16.06 10.86
C ILE A 243 4.75 -16.57 9.41
N MET A 244 5.89 -16.72 8.74
CA MET A 244 5.93 -17.22 7.36
C MET A 244 5.32 -18.62 7.22
N TYR A 245 5.51 -19.50 8.19
CA TYR A 245 4.97 -20.85 8.17
C TYR A 245 3.45 -20.88 8.31
N VAL A 246 2.92 -20.13 9.29
CA VAL A 246 1.48 -20.00 9.57
C VAL A 246 0.76 -19.37 8.39
N TYR A 247 1.32 -18.28 7.87
CA TYR A 247 0.71 -17.47 6.80
C TYR A 247 1.18 -17.85 5.39
N ARG A 248 1.93 -18.95 5.26
CA ARG A 248 2.36 -19.57 3.99
C ARG A 248 3.21 -18.70 3.06
N TYR A 249 3.99 -17.77 3.60
CA TYR A 249 4.94 -16.97 2.81
C TYR A 249 6.18 -17.78 2.38
N SER A 250 6.62 -17.57 1.14
CA SER A 250 7.83 -18.17 0.56
C SER A 250 9.13 -17.54 1.07
N SER A 251 9.12 -16.24 1.34
CA SER A 251 10.28 -15.50 1.85
C SER A 251 9.86 -14.43 2.85
N ASP A 252 10.81 -13.95 3.64
CA ASP A 252 10.59 -12.83 4.56
C ASP A 252 10.51 -11.48 3.82
N VAL A 253 11.11 -11.42 2.62
CA VAL A 253 10.98 -10.27 1.71
C VAL A 253 9.55 -10.17 1.18
N ASP A 254 8.94 -11.29 0.82
CA ASP A 254 7.52 -11.36 0.43
C ASP A 254 6.63 -10.81 1.55
N LEU A 255 6.85 -11.25 2.79
CA LEU A 255 6.15 -10.75 3.97
C LEU A 255 6.39 -9.24 4.19
N LEU A 256 7.64 -8.77 4.09
CA LEU A 256 7.97 -7.35 4.26
C LEU A 256 7.34 -6.45 3.19
N CYS A 257 7.32 -6.92 1.93
CA CYS A 257 6.81 -6.19 0.78
C CYS A 257 5.30 -6.34 0.58
N ARG A 258 4.63 -7.19 1.38
CA ARG A 258 3.22 -7.60 1.17
C ARG A 258 3.01 -8.20 -0.21
N TYR A 259 3.99 -8.97 -0.68
CA TYR A 259 4.01 -9.61 -1.98
C TYR A 259 3.99 -11.13 -1.81
N ASP A 260 3.34 -11.87 -2.69
CA ASP A 260 3.39 -13.35 -2.67
C ASP A 260 4.02 -13.87 -3.97
N SER A 261 5.32 -14.20 -3.90
CA SER A 261 6.03 -14.77 -5.03
C SER A 261 5.61 -16.22 -5.37
N THR A 262 4.87 -16.92 -4.50
CA THR A 262 4.35 -18.27 -4.79
C THR A 262 3.13 -18.25 -5.72
N SER A 263 2.35 -17.17 -5.70
CA SER A 263 1.19 -16.99 -6.58
C SER A 263 1.55 -17.03 -8.07
N SER A 264 2.79 -16.74 -8.44
CA SER A 264 3.28 -16.87 -9.83
C SER A 264 3.37 -18.32 -10.33
N LYS A 265 3.30 -19.35 -9.46
CA LYS A 265 3.31 -20.76 -9.87
C LYS A 265 1.92 -21.33 -10.15
N TYR A 266 0.87 -20.63 -9.76
CA TYR A 266 -0.50 -21.03 -10.02
C TYR A 266 -1.04 -20.17 -11.17
N ASN A 267 -1.06 -20.72 -12.39
CA ASN A 267 -1.61 -20.10 -13.60
C ASN A 267 -3.14 -19.85 -13.55
N ALA A 268 -3.73 -19.79 -12.37
CA ALA A 268 -5.14 -19.50 -12.17
C ALA A 268 -5.28 -18.38 -11.14
N PRO A 269 -5.86 -17.22 -11.50
CA PRO A 269 -6.13 -16.16 -10.55
C PRO A 269 -7.01 -16.69 -9.42
N LEU A 270 -6.64 -16.38 -8.18
CA LEU A 270 -7.41 -16.73 -6.99
C LEU A 270 -8.85 -16.22 -7.13
N THR A 271 -9.83 -17.04 -6.73
CA THR A 271 -11.23 -16.62 -6.67
C THR A 271 -11.39 -15.48 -5.66
N LYS A 272 -12.40 -14.62 -5.82
CA LYS A 272 -12.59 -13.44 -4.95
C LYS A 272 -12.67 -13.79 -3.45
N GLN A 273 -13.25 -14.95 -3.11
CA GLN A 273 -13.31 -15.45 -1.74
C GLN A 273 -11.94 -15.92 -1.22
N GLN A 274 -11.11 -16.48 -2.10
CA GLN A 274 -9.71 -16.78 -1.81
C GLN A 274 -8.89 -15.48 -1.70
N THR A 275 -9.17 -14.46 -2.50
CA THR A 275 -8.52 -13.13 -2.40
C THR A 275 -8.87 -12.40 -1.12
N GLU A 276 -10.15 -12.35 -0.72
CA GLU A 276 -10.59 -11.75 0.54
C GLU A 276 -9.99 -12.51 1.74
N SER A 277 -9.95 -13.84 1.68
CA SER A 277 -9.29 -14.67 2.69
C SER A 277 -7.76 -14.46 2.71
N THR A 278 -7.09 -14.38 1.56
CA THR A 278 -5.64 -14.10 1.50
C THR A 278 -5.31 -12.68 1.92
N CYS A 279 -6.16 -11.69 1.66
CA CYS A 279 -6.02 -10.33 2.19
C CYS A 279 -6.16 -10.31 3.71
N LEU A 280 -7.15 -10.99 4.30
CA LEU A 280 -7.31 -11.10 5.75
C LEU A 280 -6.14 -11.85 6.41
N VAL A 281 -5.65 -12.91 5.77
CA VAL A 281 -4.46 -13.68 6.18
C VAL A 281 -3.20 -12.81 6.08
N ALA A 282 -3.07 -12.01 5.01
CA ALA A 282 -1.97 -11.07 4.84
C ALA A 282 -2.02 -9.96 5.89
N ASP A 283 -3.18 -9.40 6.20
CA ASP A 283 -3.35 -8.37 7.22
C ASP A 283 -3.05 -8.90 8.63
N SER A 284 -3.47 -10.14 8.93
CA SER A 284 -3.11 -10.83 10.17
C SER A 284 -1.60 -11.06 10.29
N ALA A 285 -0.97 -11.55 9.22
CA ALA A 285 0.48 -11.68 9.13
C ALA A 285 1.20 -10.34 9.34
N GLN A 286 0.65 -9.25 8.80
CA GLN A 286 1.20 -7.90 8.99
C GLN A 286 1.07 -7.39 10.42
N VAL A 287 -0.02 -7.71 11.13
CA VAL A 287 -0.16 -7.33 12.55
C VAL A 287 0.92 -8.02 13.38
N GLU A 288 1.11 -9.33 13.20
CA GLU A 288 2.16 -10.08 13.90
C GLU A 288 3.55 -9.62 13.49
N PHE A 289 3.78 -9.40 12.19
CA PHE A 289 5.04 -8.89 11.69
C PHE A 289 5.35 -7.50 12.25
N LYS A 290 4.36 -6.62 12.37
CA LYS A 290 4.50 -5.31 12.99
C LYS A 290 4.88 -5.44 14.47
N GLN A 291 4.30 -6.37 15.21
CA GLN A 291 4.69 -6.64 16.60
C GLN A 291 6.14 -7.14 16.69
N LEU A 292 6.53 -8.05 15.79
CA LEU A 292 7.91 -8.52 15.68
C LEU A 292 8.88 -7.37 15.38
N MET A 293 8.56 -6.49 14.42
CA MET A 293 9.38 -5.32 14.13
C MET A 293 9.55 -4.42 15.35
N HIS A 294 8.50 -4.19 16.14
CA HIS A 294 8.60 -3.40 17.38
C HIS A 294 9.53 -4.07 18.40
N ARG A 295 9.41 -5.39 18.58
CA ARG A 295 10.29 -6.16 19.47
C ARG A 295 11.74 -6.09 19.03
N ILE A 296 12.03 -6.32 17.74
CA ILE A 296 13.39 -6.28 17.20
C ILE A 296 14.00 -4.89 17.29
N ARG A 297 13.24 -3.84 16.97
CA ARG A 297 13.71 -2.46 17.14
C ARG A 297 14.06 -2.19 18.60
N ARG A 298 13.23 -2.63 19.55
CA ARG A 298 13.51 -2.47 20.98
C ARG A 298 14.84 -3.14 21.36
N LEU A 299 15.01 -4.42 21.03
CA LEU A 299 16.24 -5.18 21.32
C LEU A 299 17.48 -4.57 20.65
N PHE A 300 17.33 -4.12 19.41
CA PHE A 300 18.42 -3.45 18.68
C PHE A 300 18.91 -2.23 19.46
N TYR A 301 17.99 -1.37 19.90
CA TYR A 301 18.33 -0.11 20.56
C TYR A 301 18.70 -0.24 22.04
N GLU A 302 18.18 -1.24 22.76
CA GLU A 302 18.54 -1.53 24.16
C GLU A 302 20.00 -1.95 24.31
N ASP A 303 20.52 -2.71 23.33
CA ASP A 303 21.89 -3.20 23.34
C ASP A 303 22.92 -2.16 22.84
N VAL A 304 22.48 -1.08 22.18
CA VAL A 304 23.38 0.04 21.85
C VAL A 304 23.59 0.89 23.10
N SER A 305 24.83 1.01 23.56
CA SER A 305 25.20 1.89 24.67
C SER A 305 24.73 3.34 24.43
N THR A 306 23.79 3.79 25.25
CA THR A 306 23.17 5.13 25.17
C THR A 306 23.97 6.15 25.95
N CYS A 307 24.01 7.39 25.45
CA CYS A 307 24.70 8.51 26.11
C CYS A 307 23.91 9.05 27.32
N ASP A 308 22.60 8.79 27.38
CA ASP A 308 21.72 9.23 28.45
C ASP A 308 20.67 8.15 28.78
N LYS A 309 20.86 7.50 29.93
CA LYS A 309 19.96 6.46 30.45
C LYS A 309 18.63 7.02 30.98
N SER A 310 18.55 8.33 31.25
CA SER A 310 17.34 8.98 31.78
C SER A 310 16.31 9.30 30.68
N ASN A 311 16.76 9.46 29.42
CA ASN A 311 15.88 9.82 28.30
C ASN A 311 16.14 8.97 27.04
N LEU A 312 15.88 7.66 27.19
CA LEU A 312 16.06 6.63 26.15
C LEU A 312 15.37 7.00 24.82
N ARG A 313 14.17 7.62 24.86
CA ARG A 313 13.42 8.01 23.64
C ARG A 313 14.18 9.03 22.78
N ARG A 314 14.79 10.04 23.41
CA ARG A 314 15.65 11.02 22.71
C ARG A 314 16.89 10.33 22.16
N CYS A 315 17.49 9.46 22.97
CA CYS A 315 18.68 8.74 22.57
C CYS A 315 18.43 7.81 21.38
N TYR A 316 17.23 7.25 21.23
CA TYR A 316 16.86 6.39 20.09
C TYR A 316 16.64 7.17 18.80
N ARG A 317 15.94 8.31 18.83
CA ARG A 317 15.48 9.00 17.61
C ARG A 317 16.41 10.09 17.07
N THR A 318 17.06 10.88 17.93
CA THR A 318 17.70 12.14 17.47
C THR A 318 19.10 12.38 18.04
N CYS A 319 19.65 11.43 18.80
CA CYS A 319 20.97 11.60 19.39
C CYS A 319 22.10 11.39 18.37
N THR A 320 22.88 12.44 18.17
CA THR A 320 24.08 12.46 17.33
C THR A 320 25.27 11.73 17.97
N GLN A 321 25.39 11.75 19.31
CA GLN A 321 26.49 11.08 20.02
C GLN A 321 26.44 9.55 19.91
N CYS A 322 25.24 8.98 19.73
CA CYS A 322 25.05 7.54 19.55
C CYS A 322 24.78 7.15 18.09
N ALA A 323 24.76 8.11 17.15
CA ALA A 323 24.43 7.85 15.76
C ALA A 323 25.44 6.87 15.13
N ASP A 324 26.73 7.09 15.39
CA ASP A 324 27.82 6.30 14.83
C ASP A 324 27.74 4.81 15.23
N ARG A 325 27.52 4.53 16.53
CA ARG A 325 27.34 3.15 17.04
C ARG A 325 26.11 2.47 16.46
N LYS A 326 25.00 3.20 16.30
CA LYS A 326 23.78 2.63 15.69
C LYS A 326 23.98 2.32 14.22
N MET A 327 24.65 3.22 13.49
CA MET A 327 25.02 3.04 12.08
C MET A 327 25.97 1.85 11.91
N ALA A 328 26.96 1.72 12.80
CA ALA A 328 27.86 0.58 12.88
C ALA A 328 27.11 -0.75 13.07
N LYS A 329 26.20 -0.80 14.06
CA LYS A 329 25.40 -1.99 14.34
C LYS A 329 24.43 -2.34 13.20
N ALA A 330 23.77 -1.36 12.61
CA ALA A 330 22.88 -1.57 11.46
C ALA A 330 23.67 -2.09 10.24
N SER A 331 24.86 -1.55 9.99
CA SER A 331 25.78 -2.02 8.96
C SER A 331 26.23 -3.46 9.22
N ALA A 332 26.63 -3.78 10.45
CA ALA A 332 27.01 -5.14 10.85
C ALA A 332 25.87 -6.14 10.63
N LEU A 333 24.64 -5.74 10.93
CA LEU A 333 23.44 -6.55 10.72
C LEU A 333 23.17 -6.80 9.22
N TYR A 334 23.35 -5.78 8.38
CA TYR A 334 23.29 -5.90 6.93
C TYR A 334 24.32 -6.93 6.42
N ILE A 335 25.59 -6.77 6.79
CA ILE A 335 26.66 -7.67 6.38
C ILE A 335 26.33 -9.09 6.82
N PHE A 336 25.99 -9.29 8.10
CA PHE A 336 25.64 -10.60 8.63
C PHE A 336 24.52 -11.28 7.83
N CYS A 337 23.36 -10.62 7.67
CA CYS A 337 22.24 -11.20 6.92
C CYS A 337 22.59 -11.48 5.45
N TYR A 338 23.46 -10.65 4.84
CA TYR A 338 23.80 -10.75 3.42
C TYR A 338 25.00 -11.68 3.11
N THR A 339 25.79 -12.06 4.12
CA THR A 339 26.88 -13.06 3.99
C THR A 339 26.59 -14.39 4.68
N ASP A 340 25.63 -14.46 5.60
CA ASP A 340 25.32 -15.69 6.32
C ASP A 340 24.74 -16.76 5.38
N VAL A 341 25.46 -17.88 5.30
CA VAL A 341 25.13 -19.08 4.52
C VAL A 341 24.82 -20.29 5.42
N SER A 342 24.75 -20.10 6.74
CA SER A 342 24.48 -21.19 7.69
C SER A 342 23.08 -21.79 7.53
N HIS A 343 22.17 -21.08 6.86
CA HIS A 343 20.79 -21.49 6.68
C HIS A 343 20.37 -21.51 5.20
N ALA A 344 19.75 -22.61 4.77
CA ALA A 344 19.25 -22.78 3.41
C ALA A 344 18.17 -21.75 3.01
N ARG A 345 17.37 -21.28 3.99
CA ARG A 345 16.40 -20.20 3.82
C ARG A 345 16.93 -18.94 4.47
N ARG A 346 17.50 -18.03 3.68
CA ARG A 346 18.07 -16.75 4.16
C ARG A 346 16.96 -15.77 4.52
N ILE A 347 17.20 -14.97 5.55
CA ILE A 347 16.28 -13.93 6.05
C ILE A 347 16.95 -12.58 5.76
N LEU A 348 16.46 -11.89 4.72
CA LEU A 348 17.09 -10.69 4.15
C LEU A 348 16.41 -9.39 4.56
N SER A 349 15.19 -9.45 5.10
CA SER A 349 14.37 -8.29 5.51
C SER A 349 14.92 -7.57 6.75
N LEU A 350 15.62 -8.28 7.64
CA LEU A 350 16.02 -7.78 8.95
C LEU A 350 16.80 -6.44 8.94
N PRO A 351 17.85 -6.27 8.11
CA PRO A 351 18.61 -5.02 8.10
C PRO A 351 17.77 -3.81 7.69
N TRP A 352 16.74 -4.03 6.86
CA TRP A 352 15.88 -2.98 6.31
C TRP A 352 14.91 -2.41 7.34
N LEU A 353 14.69 -3.08 8.48
CA LEU A 353 14.00 -2.48 9.63
C LEU A 353 14.72 -1.22 10.14
N PHE A 354 16.01 -1.07 9.79
CA PHE A 354 16.92 0.01 10.15
C PHE A 354 17.42 0.80 8.93
N ALA A 355 16.67 0.77 7.82
CA ALA A 355 17.01 1.49 6.59
C ALA A 355 17.45 2.96 6.80
N PRO A 356 16.83 3.77 7.70
CA PRO A 356 17.31 5.14 7.96
C PRO A 356 18.78 5.20 8.40
N LEU A 357 19.24 4.25 9.22
CA LEU A 357 20.64 4.19 9.67
C LEU A 357 21.58 3.78 8.54
N LEU A 358 21.17 2.80 7.73
CA LEU A 358 21.93 2.36 6.55
C LEU A 358 22.06 3.47 5.50
N ILE A 359 21.01 4.26 5.30
CA ILE A 359 21.02 5.44 4.42
C ILE A 359 22.01 6.49 4.93
N GLU A 360 22.05 6.75 6.24
CA GLU A 360 23.04 7.67 6.82
C GLU A 360 24.48 7.12 6.70
N THR A 361 24.71 5.82 6.88
CA THR A 361 26.01 5.17 6.61
C THR A 361 26.42 5.38 5.16
N ARG A 362 25.48 5.17 4.24
CA ARG A 362 25.70 5.40 2.80
C ARG A 362 26.09 6.84 2.51
N LYS A 363 25.35 7.82 3.02
CA LYS A 363 25.65 9.25 2.86
C LYS A 363 27.02 9.60 3.42
N LEU A 364 27.39 9.05 4.57
CA LEU A 364 28.69 9.26 5.20
C LEU A 364 29.83 8.68 4.35
N ASN A 365 29.67 7.48 3.83
CA ASN A 365 30.66 6.84 2.95
C ASN A 365 30.76 7.53 1.59
N ILE A 366 29.66 7.97 1.01
CA ILE A 366 29.69 8.81 -0.19
C ILE A 366 30.41 10.13 0.10
N LYS A 367 30.17 10.76 1.27
CA LYS A 367 30.90 11.97 1.67
C LYS A 367 32.42 11.74 1.79
N LYS A 368 32.82 10.59 2.34
CA LYS A 368 34.25 10.16 2.35
C LYS A 368 34.80 10.02 0.93
N GLN A 369 33.98 9.54 -0.01
CA GLN A 369 34.33 9.35 -1.42
C GLN A 369 34.20 10.62 -2.29
N THR A 370 33.44 11.65 -1.87
CA THR A 370 33.27 12.92 -2.62
C THR A 370 34.51 13.81 -2.68
N LYS A 371 35.64 13.40 -2.12
CA LYS A 371 36.93 13.94 -2.58
C LYS A 371 37.26 13.53 -4.04
N LEU A 372 36.47 12.66 -4.68
CA LEU A 372 36.72 12.12 -6.03
C LEU A 372 35.52 12.16 -7.01
N PHE A 373 34.29 12.54 -6.64
CA PHE A 373 33.11 12.43 -7.55
C PHE A 373 32.09 13.57 -7.47
N SER A 374 31.34 13.78 -8.57
CA SER A 374 30.40 14.90 -8.75
C SER A 374 29.06 14.72 -8.00
N PRO A 375 28.38 15.82 -7.61
CA PRO A 375 27.12 15.78 -6.86
C PRO A 375 25.96 15.02 -7.52
N ALA A 376 25.93 14.93 -8.86
CA ALA A 376 24.91 14.20 -9.60
C ALA A 376 25.04 12.68 -9.45
N TYR A 377 26.28 12.18 -9.40
CA TYR A 377 26.58 10.77 -9.19
C TYR A 377 26.21 10.32 -7.77
N VAL A 378 26.45 11.20 -6.79
CA VAL A 378 26.06 11.01 -5.38
C VAL A 378 24.54 10.86 -5.21
N ALA A 379 23.75 11.64 -5.96
CA ALA A 379 22.29 11.56 -5.92
C ALA A 379 21.76 10.22 -6.46
N GLN A 380 22.30 9.73 -7.58
CA GLN A 380 21.95 8.42 -8.14
C GLN A 380 22.30 7.26 -7.21
N MET A 381 23.41 7.36 -6.47
CA MET A 381 23.81 6.31 -5.55
C MET A 381 22.86 6.19 -4.36
N LEU A 382 22.19 7.25 -3.91
CA LEU A 382 21.39 7.26 -2.66
C LEU A 382 20.00 6.61 -2.75
N GLU A 383 19.56 6.18 -3.93
CA GLU A 383 18.22 5.62 -4.13
C GLU A 383 18.22 4.09 -3.99
N ILE A 384 17.70 3.56 -2.89
CA ILE A 384 17.26 2.16 -2.78
C ILE A 384 15.74 2.18 -2.73
N GLN A 385 15.02 1.77 -3.78
CA GLN A 385 13.57 1.53 -3.67
C GLN A 385 13.03 0.50 -4.68
N PRO A 386 12.38 -0.59 -4.21
CA PRO A 386 11.55 -1.49 -5.02
C PRO A 386 10.39 -0.77 -5.74
N TYR A 387 9.85 0.30 -5.14
CA TYR A 387 8.79 1.13 -5.74
C TYR A 387 9.24 1.87 -7.00
N ARG A 388 10.54 1.94 -7.25
CA ARG A 388 11.07 2.53 -8.47
C ARG A 388 10.76 1.67 -9.69
N ILE A 389 10.61 0.34 -9.54
CA ILE A 389 10.37 -0.55 -10.69
C ILE A 389 8.93 -0.39 -11.21
N ILE A 390 7.94 -0.40 -10.31
CA ILE A 390 6.54 -0.13 -10.66
C ILE A 390 6.38 1.33 -11.12
N GLY A 391 7.00 2.27 -10.41
CA GLY A 391 6.98 3.69 -10.78
C GLY A 391 7.65 3.96 -12.13
N GLN A 392 8.79 3.34 -12.43
CA GLN A 392 9.52 3.49 -13.70
C GLN A 392 8.78 2.84 -14.85
N ALA A 393 8.19 1.66 -14.64
CA ALA A 393 7.39 1.02 -15.69
C ALA A 393 6.12 1.81 -16.00
N LEU A 394 5.42 2.32 -14.97
CA LEU A 394 4.30 3.23 -15.17
C LEU A 394 4.75 4.53 -15.84
N GLN A 395 5.88 5.10 -15.41
CA GLN A 395 6.43 6.32 -16.02
C GLN A 395 6.83 6.09 -17.49
N GLN A 396 7.45 4.95 -17.81
CA GLN A 396 7.82 4.57 -19.17
C GLN A 396 6.58 4.25 -20.02
N ALA A 397 5.56 3.60 -19.46
CA ALA A 397 4.29 3.37 -20.13
C ALA A 397 3.57 4.69 -20.44
N VAL A 398 3.52 5.62 -19.47
CA VAL A 398 2.95 6.95 -19.66
C VAL A 398 3.74 7.75 -20.69
N GLN A 399 5.08 7.75 -20.61
CA GLN A 399 5.93 8.43 -21.59
C GLN A 399 5.76 7.84 -22.99
N TYR A 400 5.69 6.52 -23.11
CA TYR A 400 5.40 5.85 -24.38
C TYR A 400 4.05 6.26 -24.95
N LEU A 401 2.99 6.32 -24.13
CA LEU A 401 1.67 6.78 -24.58
C LEU A 401 1.70 8.25 -25.05
N ILE A 402 2.48 9.10 -24.39
CA ILE A 402 2.71 10.50 -24.79
C ILE A 402 3.47 10.55 -26.14
N ASP A 403 4.57 9.82 -26.26
CA ASP A 403 5.47 9.88 -27.42
C ASP A 403 4.86 9.24 -28.68
N THR A 404 4.03 8.22 -28.52
CA THR A 404 3.37 7.53 -29.64
C THR A 404 2.11 8.22 -30.13
N ASN A 405 1.72 9.34 -29.51
CA ASN A 405 0.53 10.12 -29.86
C ASN A 405 -0.76 9.26 -29.89
N VAL A 406 -0.80 8.21 -29.07
CA VAL A 406 -1.96 7.31 -28.97
C VAL A 406 -3.09 8.09 -28.29
N PRO A 407 -4.28 8.20 -28.90
CA PRO A 407 -5.39 8.92 -28.30
C PRO A 407 -5.82 8.23 -26.99
N LEU A 408 -5.67 8.95 -25.88
CA LEU A 408 -6.22 8.55 -24.59
C LEU A 408 -7.71 8.90 -24.57
N HIS A 409 -8.56 7.88 -24.48
CA HIS A 409 -9.99 8.06 -24.32
C HIS A 409 -10.32 8.05 -22.83
N PHE A 410 -10.58 9.25 -22.29
CA PHE A 410 -11.19 9.43 -20.98
C PHE A 410 -12.71 9.39 -21.16
N HIS A 411 -13.38 8.63 -20.29
CA HIS A 411 -14.85 8.63 -20.18
C HIS A 411 -15.31 9.77 -19.29
#